data_AF-A0A266N818-F1
#
_entry.id   AF-A0A266N818-F1
#
_cell.length_a   1.000
_cell.length_b   1.000
_cell.length_c   1.000
_cell.angle_alpha   90.00
_cell.angle_beta   90.00
_cell.angle_gamma   90.00
#
_symmetry.space_group_name_H-M   'P 1'
#
loop_
_entity.id
_entity.type
_entity.pdbx_description
1 polymer ?
#
loop_
_entity_poly.entity_id
_entity_poly.type
_entity_poly.pdbx_seq_one_letter_code
_entity_poly.pdbx_strand_id
1 'polypeptide(L)'
;MATGVSICSNALLMLGSQTINDFADQLNLDRAKLCANLYPTIRDDMLRAHPWNCAIKRAVLAPDAVAPAFGYSHSFELPADFLRVLEVGSRNAQIDYLVEGRTLQANTTVLELRYVFRNEVENTWDAGLVKLLTLAMAAALAYPVTQSSALQQSFEQKLEMALKRARAVDGQEDPPQTLGDERLLRARFGGGF
;
A
#
# COMPACT_ATOMS: atom_id res chain seq x y z
N MET A 1 -7.62 -4.42 -19.69
CA MET A 1 -6.54 -3.60 -19.12
C MET A 1 -7.13 -2.89 -17.91
N ALA A 2 -6.51 -3.02 -16.73
CA ALA A 2 -6.99 -2.37 -15.53
C ALA A 2 -6.55 -0.91 -15.51
N THR A 3 -7.47 -0.03 -15.21
CA THR A 3 -7.27 1.41 -15.01
C THR A 3 -8.14 1.85 -13.84
N GLY A 4 -7.80 2.95 -13.16
CA GLY A 4 -8.67 3.50 -12.13
C GLY A 4 -10.12 3.72 -12.60
N VAL A 5 -10.29 4.17 -13.85
CA VAL A 5 -11.61 4.33 -14.48
C VAL A 5 -12.34 3.00 -14.62
N SER A 6 -11.67 1.95 -15.12
CA SER A 6 -12.30 0.61 -15.26
C SER A 6 -12.70 0.02 -13.90
N ILE A 7 -11.91 0.24 -12.85
CA ILE A 7 -12.20 -0.23 -11.48
C ILE A 7 -13.44 0.48 -10.94
N CYS A 8 -13.50 1.80 -11.10
CA CYS A 8 -14.65 2.61 -10.69
C CYS A 8 -15.91 2.24 -11.48
N SER A 9 -15.80 2.08 -12.79
CA SER A 9 -16.91 1.65 -13.66
C SER A 9 -17.43 0.27 -13.28
N ASN A 10 -16.55 -0.69 -12.98
CA ASN A 10 -16.96 -2.01 -12.51
C ASN A 10 -17.66 -1.94 -11.14
N ALA A 11 -17.16 -1.11 -10.22
CA ALA A 11 -17.81 -0.87 -8.94
C ALA A 11 -19.22 -0.26 -9.11
N LEU A 12 -19.37 0.72 -10.01
CA LEU A 12 -20.67 1.32 -10.34
C LEU A 12 -21.65 0.31 -10.93
N LEU A 13 -21.19 -0.57 -11.82
CA LEU A 13 -22.01 -1.65 -12.38
C LEU A 13 -22.49 -2.63 -11.30
N MET A 14 -21.65 -2.94 -10.31
CA MET A 14 -22.05 -3.78 -9.16
C MET A 14 -23.16 -3.17 -8.31
N LEU A 15 -23.33 -1.84 -8.39
CA LEU A 15 -24.39 -1.08 -7.73
C LEU A 15 -25.61 -0.84 -8.64
N GLY A 16 -25.61 -1.37 -9.87
CA GLY A 16 -26.66 -1.13 -10.87
C GLY A 16 -26.62 0.26 -11.51
N SER A 17 -25.49 0.98 -11.38
CA SER A 17 -25.30 2.29 -12.00
C SER A 17 -24.68 2.20 -13.40
N GLN A 18 -24.57 3.35 -14.08
CA GLN A 18 -23.90 3.46 -15.37
C GLN A 18 -22.39 3.63 -15.20
N THR A 19 -21.63 3.19 -16.20
CA THR A 19 -20.17 3.35 -16.27
C THR A 19 -19.78 4.80 -16.54
N ILE A 20 -18.52 5.14 -16.26
CA ILE A 20 -17.86 6.39 -16.64
C ILE A 20 -16.81 6.12 -17.71
N ASN A 21 -16.60 7.08 -18.63
CA ASN A 21 -15.56 6.99 -19.66
C ASN A 21 -14.19 7.49 -19.16
N ASP A 22 -14.21 8.49 -18.29
CA ASP A 22 -13.03 9.03 -17.60
C ASP A 22 -13.45 9.73 -16.28
N PHE A 23 -12.47 10.26 -15.53
CA PHE A 23 -12.73 10.96 -14.25
C PHE A 23 -13.28 12.38 -14.40
N ALA A 24 -13.36 12.91 -15.62
CA ALA A 24 -13.91 14.21 -15.99
C ALA A 24 -15.15 14.09 -16.89
N ASP A 25 -15.79 12.91 -16.92
CA ASP A 25 -16.87 12.58 -17.85
C ASP A 25 -18.04 13.55 -17.69
N GLN A 26 -18.27 14.38 -18.71
CA GLN A 26 -19.31 15.40 -18.70
C GLN A 26 -20.73 14.82 -18.75
N LEU A 27 -20.90 13.63 -19.32
CA LEU A 27 -22.21 12.96 -19.42
C LEU A 27 -22.61 12.28 -18.10
N ASN A 28 -21.63 11.90 -17.29
CA ASN A 28 -21.82 11.20 -16.00
C ASN A 28 -21.15 11.93 -14.83
N LEU A 29 -21.22 13.27 -14.84
CA LEU A 29 -20.40 14.16 -14.01
C LEU A 29 -20.43 13.83 -12.51
N ASP A 30 -21.60 13.53 -11.94
CA ASP A 30 -21.72 13.28 -10.50
C ASP A 30 -20.96 12.01 -10.08
N ARG A 31 -21.09 10.94 -10.87
CA ARG A 31 -20.39 9.66 -10.64
C ARG A 31 -18.89 9.81 -10.88
N ALA A 32 -18.51 10.51 -11.95
CA ALA A 32 -17.12 10.74 -12.30
C ALA A 32 -16.40 11.53 -11.19
N LYS A 33 -17.04 12.60 -10.67
CA LYS A 33 -16.53 13.37 -9.53
C LYS A 33 -16.38 12.53 -8.26
N LEU A 34 -17.36 11.71 -7.93
CA LEU A 34 -17.26 10.82 -6.76
C LEU A 34 -16.07 9.86 -6.90
N CYS A 35 -15.94 9.22 -8.06
CA CYS A 35 -14.84 8.31 -8.35
C CYS A 35 -13.48 9.02 -8.32
N ALA A 36 -13.38 10.20 -8.94
CA ALA A 36 -12.14 10.99 -8.98
C ALA A 36 -11.64 11.40 -7.59
N ASN A 37 -12.55 11.71 -6.66
CA ASN A 37 -12.20 12.12 -5.30
C ASN A 37 -11.89 10.93 -4.38
N LEU A 38 -12.63 9.82 -4.52
CA LEU A 38 -12.51 8.67 -3.62
C LEU A 38 -11.40 7.71 -4.04
N TYR A 39 -11.21 7.50 -5.34
CA TYR A 39 -10.30 6.49 -5.87
C TYR A 39 -8.85 6.65 -5.40
N PRO A 40 -8.22 7.84 -5.46
CA PRO A 40 -6.82 7.99 -5.04
C PRO A 40 -6.62 7.65 -3.56
N THR A 41 -7.54 8.09 -2.70
CA THR A 41 -7.49 7.85 -1.25
C THR A 41 -7.65 6.37 -0.93
N ILE A 42 -8.67 5.72 -1.51
CA ILE A 42 -8.93 4.29 -1.26
C ILE A 42 -7.81 3.42 -1.82
N ARG A 43 -7.22 3.80 -2.96
CA ARG A 43 -6.03 3.14 -3.53
C ARG A 43 -4.87 3.23 -2.54
N ASP A 44 -4.50 4.43 -2.11
CA ASP A 44 -3.35 4.65 -1.24
C ASP A 44 -3.52 3.89 0.10
N ASP A 45 -4.73 3.87 0.65
CA ASP A 45 -5.07 3.11 1.85
C ASP A 45 -4.94 1.59 1.63
N MET A 46 -5.47 1.08 0.51
CA MET A 46 -5.40 -0.35 0.18
C MET A 46 -3.96 -0.82 -0.07
N LEU A 47 -3.15 -0.01 -0.77
CA LEU A 47 -1.74 -0.27 -0.99
C LEU A 47 -0.96 -0.26 0.32
N ARG A 48 -1.25 0.68 1.23
CA ARG A 48 -0.59 0.79 2.54
C ARG A 48 -0.97 -0.34 3.51
N ALA A 49 -2.17 -0.91 3.37
CA ALA A 49 -2.74 -1.88 4.31
C ALA A 49 -2.02 -3.23 4.35
N HIS A 50 -1.32 -3.62 3.28
CA HIS A 50 -0.59 -4.88 3.18
C HIS A 50 0.60 -4.71 2.23
N PRO A 51 1.77 -5.33 2.48
CA PRO A 51 2.91 -5.28 1.55
C PRO A 51 2.65 -6.16 0.32
N TRP A 52 1.76 -5.70 -0.57
CA TRP A 52 1.48 -6.39 -1.83
C TRP A 52 2.73 -6.48 -2.69
N ASN A 53 3.03 -7.64 -3.28
CA ASN A 53 4.23 -7.86 -4.07
C ASN A 53 4.38 -6.84 -5.22
N CYS A 54 3.26 -6.49 -5.87
CA CYS A 54 3.18 -5.49 -6.93
C CYS A 54 3.35 -4.02 -6.48
N ALA A 55 3.43 -3.76 -5.17
CA ALA A 55 3.55 -2.43 -4.58
C ALA A 55 4.81 -2.26 -3.71
N ILE A 56 5.78 -3.18 -3.81
CA ILE A 56 7.05 -3.11 -3.08
C ILE A 56 8.14 -2.54 -3.99
N LYS A 57 8.93 -1.60 -3.47
CA LYS A 57 10.09 -1.02 -4.15
C LYS A 57 11.28 -0.93 -3.20
N ARG A 58 12.47 -0.89 -3.80
CA ARG A 58 13.74 -0.71 -3.09
C ARG A 58 14.38 0.60 -3.53
N ALA A 59 14.97 1.33 -2.59
CA ALA A 59 15.74 2.54 -2.86
C ALA A 59 16.99 2.55 -1.99
N VAL A 60 18.05 3.16 -2.50
CA VAL A 60 19.24 3.51 -1.71
C VAL A 60 19.19 5.02 -1.52
N LEU A 61 19.10 5.46 -0.27
CA LEU A 61 19.00 6.86 0.11
C LEU A 61 20.37 7.37 0.58
N ALA A 62 20.69 8.58 0.16
CA ALA A 62 21.83 9.35 0.65
C ALA A 62 21.37 10.31 1.76
N PRO A 63 22.25 10.65 2.71
CA PRO A 63 21.90 11.53 3.81
C PRO A 63 21.66 12.96 3.30
N ASP A 64 20.70 13.63 3.92
CA ASP A 64 20.41 15.04 3.69
C ASP A 64 21.57 15.90 4.20
N ALA A 65 21.70 17.10 3.61
CA ALA A 65 22.68 18.08 4.05
C ALA A 65 22.40 18.61 5.48
N VAL A 66 21.14 18.52 5.93
CA VAL A 66 20.71 18.97 7.25
C VAL A 66 20.48 17.75 8.14
N ALA A 67 21.30 17.62 9.17
CA ALA A 67 21.14 16.58 10.20
C ALA A 67 19.98 16.94 11.18
N PRO A 68 19.39 15.94 11.85
CA PRO A 68 18.43 16.21 12.92
C PRO A 68 19.11 16.96 14.08
N ALA A 69 18.32 17.70 14.86
CA ALA A 69 18.85 18.55 15.92
C ALA A 69 19.56 17.76 17.05
N PHE A 70 19.12 16.52 17.31
CA PHE A 70 19.72 15.59 18.28
C PHE A 70 19.27 14.15 17.99
N GLY A 71 19.88 13.19 18.69
CA GLY A 71 19.48 11.77 18.66
C GLY A 71 20.22 10.97 17.59
N TYR A 72 19.81 11.11 16.34
CA TYR A 72 20.45 10.44 15.20
C TYR A 72 21.50 11.33 14.51
N SER A 73 22.43 10.75 13.76
CA SER A 73 23.49 11.49 13.08
C SER A 73 23.08 12.01 11.69
N HIS A 74 22.13 11.34 11.03
CA HIS A 74 21.71 11.67 9.66
C HIS A 74 20.20 11.57 9.47
N SER A 75 19.68 12.43 8.59
CA SER A 75 18.32 12.42 8.02
C SER A 75 18.36 11.95 6.58
N PHE A 76 17.32 11.28 6.13
CA PHE A 76 17.15 10.79 4.76
C PHE A 76 15.76 11.16 4.24
N GLU A 77 15.68 11.87 3.12
CA GLU A 77 14.41 12.20 2.48
C GLU A 77 13.72 10.93 1.91
N LEU A 78 12.45 10.73 2.27
CA LEU A 78 11.66 9.62 1.75
C LEU A 78 11.19 9.91 0.31
N PRO A 79 11.17 8.90 -0.58
CA PRO A 79 10.69 9.04 -1.95
C PRO A 79 9.30 9.69 -2.06
N ALA A 80 9.05 10.42 -3.16
CA ALA A 80 7.77 11.10 -3.40
C ALA A 80 6.57 10.13 -3.37
N ASP A 81 6.77 8.91 -3.87
CA ASP A 81 5.81 7.81 -3.94
C ASP A 81 5.74 6.97 -2.65
N PHE A 82 6.38 7.37 -1.54
CA PHE A 82 6.40 6.60 -0.30
C PHE A 82 5.02 6.49 0.39
N LEU A 83 4.61 5.27 0.77
CA LEU A 83 3.42 5.00 1.59
C LEU A 83 3.74 4.39 2.96
N ARG A 84 4.67 3.43 3.03
CA ARG A 84 5.01 2.71 4.28
C ARG A 84 6.39 2.06 4.23
N VAL A 85 7.15 2.16 5.33
CA VAL A 85 8.42 1.43 5.50
C VAL A 85 8.15 -0.05 5.74
N LEU A 86 8.92 -0.93 5.09
CA LEU A 86 8.94 -2.37 5.36
C LEU A 86 10.24 -2.79 6.05
N GLU A 87 11.38 -2.39 5.48
CA GLU A 87 12.70 -2.71 6.04
C GLU A 87 13.68 -1.56 5.79
N VAL A 88 14.60 -1.39 6.73
CA VAL A 88 15.69 -0.42 6.68
C VAL A 88 17.01 -1.14 6.97
N GLY A 89 17.97 -1.00 6.07
CA GLY A 89 19.22 -1.74 6.08
C GLY A 89 19.16 -3.03 5.25
N SER A 90 20.26 -3.78 5.28
CA SER A 90 20.37 -5.04 4.55
C SER A 90 19.75 -6.18 5.36
N ARG A 91 19.39 -7.29 4.69
CA ARG A 91 18.75 -8.47 5.32
C ARG A 91 19.49 -8.98 6.56
N ASN A 92 20.81 -8.78 6.64
CA ASN A 92 21.67 -9.27 7.74
C ASN A 92 22.10 -8.17 8.72
N ALA A 93 21.76 -6.91 8.46
CA ALA A 93 22.13 -5.76 9.27
C ALA A 93 20.98 -4.74 9.28
N GLN A 94 19.90 -5.08 10.00
CA GLN A 94 18.87 -4.10 10.34
C GLN A 94 19.49 -2.99 11.20
N ILE A 95 19.18 -1.76 10.84
CA ILE A 95 19.68 -0.54 11.48
C ILE A 95 18.53 0.05 12.30
N ASP A 96 18.84 0.62 13.46
CA ASP A 96 17.85 1.39 14.22
C ASP A 96 17.51 2.67 13.48
N TYR A 97 16.21 2.94 13.34
CA TYR A 97 15.72 4.10 12.60
C TYR A 97 14.47 4.68 13.25
N LEU A 98 14.20 5.94 12.92
CA LEU A 98 12.99 6.65 13.28
C LEU A 98 12.39 7.33 12.05
N VAL A 99 11.08 7.24 11.87
CA VAL A 99 10.38 7.94 10.77
C VAL A 99 9.71 9.19 11.34
N GLU A 100 10.07 10.36 10.83
CA GLU A 100 9.54 11.65 11.24
C GLU A 100 9.10 12.47 10.02
N GLY A 101 7.80 12.78 9.93
CA GLY A 101 7.25 13.48 8.77
C GLY A 101 7.51 12.73 7.46
N ARG A 102 8.26 13.35 6.55
CA ARG A 102 8.72 12.77 5.28
C ARG A 102 10.21 12.38 5.28
N THR A 103 10.80 12.23 6.47
CA THR A 103 12.21 11.90 6.63
C THR A 103 12.38 10.65 7.47
N LEU A 104 13.50 9.97 7.27
CA LEU A 104 13.93 8.82 8.03
C LEU A 104 15.26 9.15 8.69
N GLN A 105 15.35 8.99 10.00
CA GLN A 105 16.51 9.30 10.82
C GLN A 105 17.26 8.01 11.15
N ALA A 106 18.56 7.96 10.88
CA ALA A 106 19.40 6.78 11.14
C ALA A 106 20.88 7.14 11.29
N ASN A 107 21.63 6.28 11.98
CA ASN A 107 23.07 6.44 12.21
C ASN A 107 23.91 5.75 11.12
N THR A 108 23.68 6.09 9.85
CA THR A 108 24.40 5.52 8.70
C THR A 108 24.65 6.59 7.63
N THR A 109 25.63 6.36 6.75
CA THR A 109 25.95 7.24 5.62
C THR A 109 25.29 6.82 4.31
N VAL A 110 24.74 5.60 4.25
CA VAL A 110 23.96 5.07 3.13
C VAL A 110 22.85 4.22 3.71
N LEU A 111 21.62 4.39 3.21
CA LEU A 111 20.46 3.70 3.73
C LEU A 111 19.73 2.91 2.64
N GLU A 112 19.72 1.59 2.78
CA GLU A 112 18.90 0.71 1.94
C GLU A 112 17.48 0.65 2.51
N LEU A 113 16.49 1.01 1.70
CA LEU A 113 15.09 1.06 2.08
C LEU A 113 14.28 0.09 1.23
N ARG A 114 13.52 -0.79 1.88
CA ARG A 114 12.40 -1.51 1.28
C ARG A 114 11.10 -0.88 1.77
N TYR A 115 10.24 -0.45 0.86
CA TYR A 115 9.03 0.29 1.19
C TYR A 115 7.87 -0.08 0.25
N VAL A 116 6.66 0.20 0.73
CA VAL A 116 5.46 0.23 -0.11
C VAL A 116 5.42 1.58 -0.82
N PHE A 117 5.38 1.54 -2.14
CA PHE A 117 5.25 2.74 -2.97
C PHE A 117 3.82 2.90 -3.50
N ARG A 118 3.46 4.14 -3.81
CA ARG A 118 2.22 4.52 -4.48
C ARG A 118 2.31 4.08 -5.93
N ASN A 119 1.90 2.85 -6.19
CA ASN A 119 1.83 2.32 -7.53
C ASN A 119 0.57 2.85 -8.24
N GLU A 120 0.72 3.85 -9.10
CA GLU A 120 -0.38 4.42 -9.88
C GLU A 120 -0.64 3.70 -11.21
N VAL A 121 0.12 2.64 -11.52
CA VAL A 121 -0.01 1.90 -12.77
C VAL A 121 -0.79 0.61 -12.50
N GLU A 122 -2.12 0.68 -12.56
CA GLU A 122 -2.99 -0.43 -12.15
C GLU A 122 -2.79 -1.72 -12.97
N ASN A 123 -2.20 -1.62 -14.17
CA ASN A 123 -1.87 -2.78 -15.00
C ASN A 123 -0.73 -3.65 -14.45
N THR A 124 0.04 -3.12 -13.51
CA THR A 124 1.10 -3.88 -12.84
C THR A 124 0.61 -4.59 -11.60
N TRP A 125 -0.66 -4.39 -11.22
CA TRP A 125 -1.23 -4.98 -10.01
C TRP A 125 -1.69 -6.41 -10.24
N ASP A 126 -1.67 -7.20 -9.17
CA ASP A 126 -2.28 -8.52 -9.14
C ASP A 126 -3.82 -8.42 -9.32
N ALA A 127 -4.40 -9.44 -9.96
CA ALA A 127 -5.83 -9.53 -10.21
C ALA A 127 -6.64 -9.55 -8.90
N GLY A 128 -6.10 -10.14 -7.82
CA GLY A 128 -6.67 -10.10 -6.49
C GLY A 128 -6.75 -8.67 -5.95
N LEU A 129 -5.68 -7.88 -6.08
CA LEU A 129 -5.66 -6.49 -5.64
C LEU A 129 -6.67 -5.63 -6.43
N VAL A 130 -6.75 -5.80 -7.75
CA VAL A 130 -7.75 -5.11 -8.59
C VAL A 130 -9.17 -5.42 -8.13
N LYS A 131 -9.45 -6.70 -7.81
CA LYS A 131 -10.76 -7.12 -7.28
C LYS A 131 -11.05 -6.51 -5.90
N LEU A 132 -10.06 -6.44 -5.01
CA LEU A 132 -10.21 -5.80 -3.71
C LEU A 132 -10.54 -4.32 -3.86
N LEU A 133 -9.81 -3.61 -4.72
CA LEU A 133 -10.05 -2.19 -4.90
C LEU A 133 -11.42 -1.94 -5.54
N THR A 134 -11.86 -2.81 -6.46
CA THR A 134 -13.22 -2.75 -7.02
C THR A 134 -14.28 -2.91 -5.93
N LEU A 135 -14.12 -3.86 -5.01
CA LEU A 135 -15.04 -4.06 -3.88
C LEU A 135 -15.01 -2.87 -2.90
N ALA A 136 -13.84 -2.31 -2.64
CA ALA A 136 -13.69 -1.15 -1.77
C ALA A 136 -14.35 0.10 -2.38
N MET A 137 -14.16 0.33 -3.68
CA MET A 137 -14.88 1.38 -4.41
C MET A 137 -16.38 1.14 -4.41
N ALA A 138 -16.85 -0.10 -4.60
CA ALA A 138 -18.28 -0.43 -4.56
C ALA A 138 -18.88 -0.15 -3.17
N ALA A 139 -18.16 -0.48 -2.09
CA ALA A 139 -18.58 -0.15 -0.73
C ALA A 139 -18.68 1.37 -0.53
N ALA A 140 -17.65 2.13 -0.91
CA ALA A 140 -17.62 3.58 -0.74
C ALA A 140 -18.68 4.30 -1.59
N LEU A 141 -18.99 3.78 -2.78
CA LEU A 141 -19.99 4.35 -3.69
C LEU A 141 -21.42 3.88 -3.38
N ALA A 142 -21.62 2.81 -2.61
CA ALA A 142 -22.92 2.21 -2.39
C ALA A 142 -23.95 3.21 -1.85
N TYR A 143 -23.62 3.90 -0.75
CA TYR A 143 -24.53 4.88 -0.15
C TYR A 143 -24.80 6.09 -1.06
N PRO A 144 -23.80 6.82 -1.59
CA PRO A 144 -24.07 7.99 -2.43
C PRO A 144 -24.83 7.65 -3.72
N VAL A 145 -24.68 6.44 -4.27
CA VAL A 145 -25.36 6.03 -5.51
C VAL A 145 -26.73 5.42 -5.27
N THR A 146 -26.91 4.59 -4.24
CA THR A 146 -28.14 3.80 -4.05
C THR A 146 -28.99 4.23 -2.85
N GLN A 147 -28.45 5.08 -1.97
CA GLN A 147 -29.08 5.48 -0.70
C GLN A 147 -29.38 4.29 0.24
N SER A 148 -28.70 3.16 0.06
CA SER A 148 -28.88 1.95 0.88
C SER A 148 -27.65 1.66 1.74
N SER A 149 -27.78 1.87 3.06
CA SER A 149 -26.75 1.48 4.04
C SER A 149 -26.59 -0.04 4.15
N ALA A 150 -27.68 -0.80 3.96
CA ALA A 150 -27.62 -2.26 3.94
C ALA A 150 -26.75 -2.79 2.78
N LEU A 151 -26.88 -2.18 1.60
CA LEU A 151 -26.04 -2.54 0.46
C LEU A 151 -24.57 -2.21 0.72
N GLN A 152 -24.29 -1.03 1.28
CA GLN A 152 -22.94 -0.64 1.70
C GLN A 152 -22.31 -1.68 2.64
N GLN A 153 -23.00 -2.03 3.74
CA GLN A 153 -22.52 -3.04 4.69
C GLN A 153 -22.28 -4.40 4.04
N SER A 154 -23.12 -4.80 3.08
CA SER A 154 -22.92 -6.05 2.36
C SER A 154 -21.62 -6.07 1.53
N PHE A 155 -21.23 -4.93 0.94
CA PHE A 155 -19.98 -4.82 0.20
C PHE A 155 -18.77 -4.72 1.13
N GLU A 156 -18.89 -4.05 2.27
CA GLU A 156 -17.85 -4.03 3.31
C GLU A 156 -17.54 -5.46 3.81
N GLN A 157 -18.58 -6.27 4.05
CA GLN A 157 -18.40 -7.69 4.43
C GLN A 157 -17.73 -8.51 3.31
N LYS A 158 -18.16 -8.33 2.05
CA LYS A 158 -17.53 -9.00 0.89
C LYS A 158 -16.06 -8.61 0.75
N LEU A 159 -15.74 -7.33 0.96
CA LEU A 159 -14.38 -6.82 0.94
C LEU A 159 -13.53 -7.49 2.02
N GLU A 160 -14.02 -7.56 3.26
CA GLU A 160 -13.29 -8.18 4.36
C GLU A 160 -12.96 -9.65 4.08
N MET A 161 -13.94 -10.41 3.55
CA MET A 161 -13.73 -11.81 3.17
C MET A 161 -12.73 -11.95 2.02
N ALA A 162 -12.82 -11.08 1.00
CA ALA A 162 -11.89 -11.10 -0.13
C ALA A 162 -10.47 -10.74 0.30
N LEU A 163 -10.33 -9.77 1.20
CA LEU A 163 -9.06 -9.28 1.71
C LEU A 163 -8.30 -10.39 2.46
N LYS A 164 -8.99 -11.18 3.29
CA LYS A 164 -8.40 -12.35 3.96
C LYS A 164 -7.81 -13.36 2.96
N ARG A 165 -8.52 -13.62 1.86
CA ARG A 165 -8.07 -14.56 0.82
C ARG A 165 -6.90 -14.00 0.02
N ALA A 166 -7.00 -12.75 -0.42
CA ALA A 166 -5.96 -12.10 -1.21
C ALA A 166 -4.63 -12.00 -0.45
N ARG A 167 -4.67 -11.65 0.85
CA ARG A 167 -3.47 -11.66 1.71
C ARG A 167 -2.83 -13.04 1.84
N ALA A 168 -3.65 -14.08 1.93
CA ALA A 168 -3.15 -15.46 2.01
C ALA A 168 -2.48 -15.90 0.69
N VAL A 169 -3.03 -15.50 -0.46
CA VAL A 169 -2.45 -15.81 -1.77
C VAL A 169 -1.15 -15.05 -1.99
N ASP A 170 -1.16 -13.71 -1.81
CA ASP A 170 0.02 -12.85 -1.98
C ASP A 170 1.17 -13.27 -1.03
N GLY A 171 0.83 -13.64 0.22
CA GLY A 171 1.81 -14.14 1.18
C GLY A 171 2.36 -15.55 0.90
N GLN A 172 1.75 -16.33 0.00
CA GLN A 172 2.25 -17.64 -0.43
C GLN A 172 3.19 -17.56 -1.65
N GLU A 173 3.20 -16.44 -2.37
CA GLU A 173 4.07 -16.26 -3.53
C GLU A 173 5.55 -16.10 -3.13
N ASP A 174 5.79 -15.47 -1.99
CA ASP A 174 7.13 -15.33 -1.43
C ASP A 174 7.48 -16.54 -0.54
N PRO A 175 8.74 -17.01 -0.57
CA PRO A 175 9.21 -17.94 0.44
C PRO A 175 9.06 -17.29 1.83
N PRO A 176 8.68 -18.07 2.86
CA PRO A 176 8.50 -17.53 4.19
C PRO A 176 9.74 -16.75 4.61
N GLN A 177 9.56 -15.50 5.02
CA GLN A 177 10.64 -14.72 5.60
C GLN A 177 11.13 -15.50 6.82
N THR A 178 12.31 -16.11 6.70
CA THR A 178 13.02 -16.68 7.82
C THR A 178 13.31 -15.50 8.75
N LEU A 179 12.48 -15.32 9.78
CA LEU A 179 12.84 -14.54 10.97
C LEU A 179 14.24 -15.03 11.31
N GLY A 180 15.25 -14.16 11.19
CA GLY A 180 16.65 -14.52 11.30
C GLY A 180 16.88 -15.41 12.52
N ASP A 181 16.82 -16.72 12.29
CA ASP A 181 16.94 -17.76 13.31
C ASP A 181 18.32 -17.63 13.95
N GLU A 182 19.24 -16.96 13.25
CA GLU A 182 20.56 -16.54 13.65
C GLU A 182 20.61 -15.67 14.92
N ARG A 183 19.65 -14.79 15.23
CA ARG A 183 19.73 -13.99 16.49
C ARG A 183 19.47 -14.87 17.72
N LEU A 184 18.50 -15.78 17.63
CA LEU A 184 18.17 -16.73 18.71
C LEU A 184 19.17 -17.91 18.75
N LEU A 185 19.64 -18.40 17.61
CA LEU A 185 20.70 -19.41 17.50
C LEU A 185 22.04 -18.85 17.99
N ARG A 186 22.42 -17.62 17.65
CA ARG A 186 23.66 -16.98 18.13
C ARG A 186 23.57 -16.61 19.61
N ALA A 187 22.40 -16.32 20.16
CA ALA A 187 22.22 -16.22 21.62
C ALA A 187 22.37 -17.58 22.33
N ARG A 188 22.04 -18.69 21.64
CA ARG A 188 22.15 -20.06 22.17
C ARG A 188 23.55 -20.67 22.03
N PHE A 189 24.34 -20.23 21.05
CA PHE A 189 25.70 -20.69 20.78
C PHE A 189 26.80 -19.64 21.06
N GLY A 190 26.44 -18.41 21.47
CA GLY A 190 27.35 -17.27 21.68
C GLY A 190 27.80 -17.07 23.14
N GLY A 191 27.88 -18.15 23.91
CA GLY A 191 28.50 -18.17 25.24
C GLY A 191 29.76 -19.01 25.22
N GLY A 192 30.81 -18.54 24.56
CA GLY A 192 32.10 -19.23 24.51
C GLY A 192 33.11 -18.52 23.62
N PHE A 193 33.82 -17.55 24.18
CA PHE A 193 35.27 -17.51 24.39
C PHE A 193 35.63 -16.17 25.05
#